data_AF-A0A9N9CPE1-F1
#
_entry.id   AF-A0A9N9CPE1-F1
#
_cell.length_a   1.000
_cell.length_b   1.000
_cell.length_c   1.000
_cell.angle_alpha   90.00
_cell.angle_beta   90.00
_cell.angle_gamma   90.00
#
_symmetry.space_group_name_H-M   'P 1'
#
loop_
_entity.id
_entity.type
_entity.pdbx_description
1 polymer ?
#
loop_
_entity_poly.entity_id
_entity_poly.type
_entity_poly.pdbx_seq_one_letter_code
_entity_poly.pdbx_strand_id
1 'polypeptide(L)'
;MVIITDGLSLASRKSVRDDFTNKIPELKKSLNSITGFDYEFVVDFSKIHADAVKAVPENNEWITKSLGNIAFQYFDSLISNISSVANNDDLVRSDFVKITNNREIHLLTDSDIQDNYNETSIADGNIYIKTQPCYYGTNTGGVGYNILELLKSSDEVLPLITKTNIRDGWEQQTTFLKKSLKQALGEDYEFVIDWENIYLKAISANEDNSNWLSSKLGEIVYAYFESLIKYINDYAKKDDLVRSELVNVIYTKKFYFVYDEDINDYNAIEVKDGELYIKVKPESLGTNSSIGYSIIDVIKNPNDVLPLRTKKSIRDGWEKEIPSLKKQLNKCLGEDYQFKIDFDEVYMKVTKANEDNTDWFSKSLGNIVLQYFSSLTKYIEDYTKKDDLILERLQAPDSALPVITKVNIRDQWNMKIPTLKKKLKEAVHDEIEFVVDFDNVFETAKKNSDDDGKWFKNKLGEIVFAYFESLVANIIKDDMVRDNFVDIVKTKKIYFVFDDEVKDYNDILVKDNALYIRVGPKYLGTNSSNIGYNIIDVL
;
A
#
# COMPACT_ATOMS: atom_id res chain seq x y z
N MET A 1 62.24 8.32 27.33
CA MET A 1 62.14 6.86 27.51
C MET A 1 62.39 6.60 28.97
N VAL A 2 61.49 5.91 29.65
CA VAL A 2 61.61 5.62 31.08
C VAL A 2 61.70 4.10 31.24
N ILE A 3 62.91 3.61 31.54
CA ILE A 3 63.20 2.18 31.72
C ILE A 3 63.74 2.01 33.14
N ILE A 4 63.07 1.21 33.95
CA ILE A 4 63.50 0.88 35.33
C ILE A 4 63.95 -0.59 35.35
N THR A 5 65.19 -0.85 35.79
CA THR A 5 65.80 -2.20 35.82
C THR A 5 66.44 -2.57 37.16
N ASP A 6 66.09 -1.83 38.22
CA ASP A 6 66.67 -1.99 39.54
C ASP A 6 66.32 -3.37 40.14
N GLY A 7 67.32 -4.04 40.71
CA GLY A 7 67.14 -5.38 41.27
C GLY A 7 67.08 -6.52 40.24
N LEU A 8 67.15 -6.24 38.94
CA LEU A 8 67.18 -7.28 37.90
C LEU A 8 68.54 -8.00 37.81
N SER A 9 68.47 -9.28 37.46
CA SER A 9 69.67 -10.10 37.19
C SER A 9 70.48 -9.58 35.99
N LEU A 10 71.74 -9.99 35.86
CA LEU A 10 72.56 -9.67 34.68
C LEU A 10 71.94 -10.22 33.39
N ALA A 11 71.33 -11.41 33.42
CA ALA A 11 70.68 -12.01 32.27
C ALA A 11 69.47 -11.18 31.82
N SER A 12 68.64 -10.74 32.76
CA SER A 12 67.48 -9.87 32.48
C SER A 12 67.89 -8.52 31.94
N ARG A 13 68.88 -7.86 32.57
CA ARG A 13 69.41 -6.58 32.07
C ARG A 13 70.03 -6.71 30.68
N LYS A 14 70.68 -7.85 30.39
CA LYS A 14 71.20 -8.14 29.06
C LYS A 14 70.08 -8.29 28.03
N SER A 15 69.01 -9.04 28.32
CA SER A 15 67.86 -9.14 27.40
C SER A 15 67.17 -7.79 27.20
N VAL A 16 66.94 -7.01 28.27
CA VAL A 16 66.37 -5.65 28.15
C VAL A 16 67.25 -4.78 27.26
N ARG A 17 68.57 -4.76 27.45
CA ARG A 17 69.47 -3.95 26.62
C ARG A 17 69.45 -4.41 25.16
N ASP A 18 69.67 -5.71 24.92
CA ASP A 18 69.93 -6.24 23.59
C ASP A 18 68.65 -6.35 22.74
N ASP A 19 67.53 -6.76 23.36
CA ASP A 19 66.29 -7.07 22.65
C ASP A 19 65.25 -5.94 22.72
N PHE A 20 65.33 -5.05 23.70
CA PHE A 20 64.41 -3.93 23.85
C PHE A 20 65.10 -2.59 23.58
N THR A 21 66.02 -2.15 24.44
CA THR A 21 66.65 -0.82 24.35
C THR A 21 67.28 -0.55 22.99
N ASN A 22 68.03 -1.51 22.44
CA ASN A 22 68.67 -1.36 21.13
C ASN A 22 67.67 -1.33 19.96
N LYS A 23 66.47 -1.91 20.11
CA LYS A 23 65.45 -1.99 19.04
C LYS A 23 64.36 -0.92 19.13
N ILE A 24 64.20 -0.25 20.29
CA ILE A 24 63.23 0.85 20.43
C ILE A 24 63.34 1.94 19.35
N PRO A 25 64.53 2.34 18.87
CA PRO A 25 64.62 3.32 17.77
C PRO A 25 63.84 2.92 16.52
N GLU A 26 63.73 1.62 16.23
CA GLU A 26 62.95 1.09 15.10
C GLU A 26 61.45 1.30 15.33
N LEU A 27 60.95 0.99 16.53
CA LEU A 27 59.55 1.21 16.91
C LEU A 27 59.17 2.69 16.92
N LYS A 28 60.05 3.56 17.45
CA LYS A 28 59.86 5.03 17.40
C LYS A 28 59.76 5.51 15.96
N LYS A 29 60.67 5.05 15.09
CA LYS A 29 60.65 5.41 13.67
C LYS A 29 59.37 4.96 12.98
N SER A 30 58.92 3.72 13.22
CA SER A 30 57.67 3.19 12.66
C SER A 30 56.47 4.03 13.09
N LEU A 31 56.32 4.30 14.40
CA LEU A 31 55.19 5.09 14.90
C LEU A 31 55.25 6.56 14.48
N ASN A 32 56.44 7.16 14.42
CA ASN A 32 56.64 8.51 13.89
C ASN A 32 56.25 8.60 12.41
N SER A 33 56.59 7.58 11.61
CA SER A 33 56.20 7.57 10.19
C SER A 33 54.69 7.52 9.97
N ILE A 34 53.95 6.93 10.92
CA ILE A 34 52.48 6.87 10.91
C ILE A 34 51.88 8.18 11.43
N THR A 35 52.39 8.71 12.54
CA THR A 35 51.71 9.76 13.32
C THR A 35 52.27 11.16 13.12
N GLY A 36 53.50 11.27 12.61
CA GLY A 36 54.29 12.50 12.56
C GLY A 36 54.91 12.91 13.91
N PHE A 37 54.80 12.08 14.95
CA PHE A 37 55.27 12.42 16.29
C PHE A 37 56.10 11.30 16.92
N ASP A 38 57.06 11.69 17.75
CA ASP A 38 57.80 10.75 18.58
C ASP A 38 56.99 10.36 19.82
N TYR A 39 56.96 9.06 20.10
CA TYR A 39 56.34 8.50 21.30
C TYR A 39 57.40 7.98 22.26
N GLU A 40 57.07 8.04 23.55
CA GLU A 40 57.87 7.49 24.61
C GLU A 40 57.33 6.14 25.09
N PHE A 41 58.22 5.16 25.17
CA PHE A 41 57.93 3.85 25.72
C PHE A 41 58.32 3.85 27.20
N VAL A 42 57.35 3.50 28.06
CA VAL A 42 57.47 3.51 29.51
C VAL A 42 57.29 2.09 30.03
N VAL A 43 58.34 1.55 30.67
CA VAL A 43 58.35 0.17 31.18
C VAL A 43 59.11 0.09 32.50
N ASP A 44 58.44 -0.42 33.54
CA ASP A 44 59.11 -0.87 34.76
C ASP A 44 59.37 -2.38 34.67
N PHE A 45 60.53 -2.73 34.11
CA PHE A 45 60.92 -4.13 33.95
C PHE A 45 61.14 -4.84 35.28
N SER A 46 61.46 -4.10 36.34
CA SER A 46 61.69 -4.65 37.68
C SER A 46 60.38 -5.13 38.27
N LYS A 47 59.33 -4.30 38.16
CA LYS A 47 57.97 -4.65 38.57
C LYS A 47 57.41 -5.80 37.73
N ILE A 48 57.47 -5.70 36.39
CA ILE A 48 56.95 -6.74 35.49
C ILE A 48 57.61 -8.10 35.78
N HIS A 49 58.94 -8.12 35.93
CA HIS A 49 59.67 -9.34 36.25
C HIS A 49 59.25 -9.93 37.60
N ALA A 50 59.17 -9.08 38.64
CA ALA A 50 58.75 -9.52 39.97
C ALA A 50 57.32 -10.08 39.97
N ASP A 51 56.39 -9.40 39.31
CA ASP A 51 54.99 -9.82 39.23
C ASP A 51 54.86 -11.13 38.44
N ALA A 52 55.53 -11.26 37.28
CA ALA A 52 55.44 -12.44 36.42
C ALA A 52 56.11 -13.69 37.05
N VAL A 53 57.29 -13.53 37.66
CA VAL A 53 57.98 -14.64 38.34
C VAL A 53 57.22 -15.09 39.59
N LYS A 54 56.59 -14.16 40.32
CA LYS A 54 55.73 -14.51 41.45
C LYS A 54 54.51 -15.30 41.00
N ALA A 55 53.94 -14.96 39.85
CA ALA A 55 52.75 -15.62 39.32
C ALA A 55 53.03 -17.01 38.72
N VAL A 56 54.18 -17.22 38.08
CA VAL A 56 54.59 -18.51 37.49
C VAL A 56 56.05 -18.84 37.81
N PRO A 57 56.34 -19.31 39.03
CA PRO A 57 57.71 -19.56 39.47
C PRO A 57 58.48 -20.54 38.58
N GLU A 58 57.80 -21.55 38.04
CA GLU A 58 58.34 -22.56 37.12
C GLU A 58 58.84 -21.99 35.77
N ASN A 59 58.32 -20.83 35.32
CA ASN A 59 58.75 -20.19 34.07
C ASN A 59 59.81 -19.09 34.27
N ASN A 60 60.33 -18.93 35.50
CA ASN A 60 61.26 -17.87 35.86
C ASN A 60 62.49 -17.80 34.94
N GLU A 61 63.06 -18.94 34.55
CA GLU A 61 64.25 -18.94 33.69
C GLU A 61 63.97 -18.33 32.30
N TRP A 62 62.84 -18.69 31.69
CA TRP A 62 62.45 -18.17 30.38
C TRP A 62 62.12 -16.68 30.44
N ILE A 63 61.32 -16.27 31.43
CA ILE A 63 60.96 -14.85 31.67
C ILE A 63 62.24 -14.03 31.91
N THR A 64 63.14 -14.53 32.76
CA THR A 64 64.41 -13.86 33.10
C THR A 64 65.30 -13.66 31.87
N LYS A 65 65.36 -14.63 30.97
CA LYS A 65 66.21 -14.59 29.76
C LYS A 65 65.57 -13.86 28.57
N SER A 66 64.25 -13.72 28.54
CA SER A 66 63.49 -13.16 27.41
C SER A 66 62.76 -11.87 27.74
N LEU A 67 62.97 -11.30 28.93
CA LEU A 67 62.22 -10.17 29.47
C LEU A 67 62.12 -8.98 28.50
N GLY A 68 63.24 -8.60 27.88
CA GLY A 68 63.30 -7.51 26.91
C GLY A 68 62.62 -7.86 25.59
N ASN A 69 62.87 -9.07 25.07
CA ASN A 69 62.26 -9.54 23.83
C ASN A 69 60.73 -9.60 23.91
N ILE A 70 60.20 -10.08 25.04
CA ILE A 70 58.75 -10.14 25.28
C ILE A 70 58.14 -8.73 25.26
N ALA A 71 58.73 -7.78 25.99
CA ALA A 71 58.24 -6.39 26.00
C ALA A 71 58.28 -5.77 24.60
N PHE A 72 59.36 -6.00 23.85
CA PHE A 72 59.46 -5.55 22.46
C PHE A 72 58.29 -6.07 21.61
N GLN A 73 57.96 -7.36 21.71
CA GLN A 73 56.85 -7.97 20.96
C GLN A 73 55.49 -7.34 21.28
N TYR A 74 55.22 -6.97 22.54
CA TYR A 74 53.99 -6.26 22.92
C TYR A 74 53.86 -4.92 22.16
N PHE A 75 54.91 -4.11 22.16
CA PHE A 75 54.90 -2.82 21.46
C PHE A 75 54.91 -2.96 19.94
N ASP A 76 55.66 -3.91 19.41
CA ASP A 76 55.72 -4.19 17.97
C ASP A 76 54.35 -4.60 17.41
N SER A 77 53.62 -5.43 18.15
CA SER A 77 52.24 -5.81 17.81
C SER A 77 51.28 -4.62 17.85
N LEU A 78 51.32 -3.80 18.92
CA LEU A 78 50.52 -2.59 19.01
C LEU A 78 50.77 -1.65 17.82
N ILE A 79 52.04 -1.37 17.52
CA ILE A 79 52.42 -0.48 16.41
C ILE A 79 51.99 -1.07 15.07
N SER A 80 52.11 -2.38 14.88
CA SER A 80 51.64 -3.05 13.67
C SER A 80 50.13 -2.88 13.48
N ASN A 81 49.34 -3.00 14.55
CA ASN A 81 47.89 -2.80 14.51
C ASN A 81 47.51 -1.32 14.34
N ILE A 82 48.25 -0.37 14.92
CA ILE A 82 48.06 1.06 14.62
C ILE A 82 48.38 1.34 13.15
N SER A 83 49.48 0.78 12.65
CA SER A 83 49.95 0.95 11.27
C SER A 83 48.93 0.44 10.26
N SER A 84 48.29 -0.71 10.53
CA SER A 84 47.32 -1.32 9.62
C SER A 84 46.08 -0.45 9.42
N VAL A 85 45.69 0.33 10.43
CA VAL A 85 44.48 1.17 10.38
C VAL A 85 44.78 2.64 10.06
N ALA A 86 45.93 3.18 10.42
CA ALA A 86 46.23 4.62 10.31
C ALA A 86 47.10 5.01 9.10
N ASN A 87 47.84 4.08 8.48
CA ASN A 87 48.80 4.44 7.42
C ASN A 87 48.16 5.15 6.23
N ASN A 88 46.95 4.73 5.84
CA ASN A 88 46.27 5.21 4.64
C ASN A 88 44.95 5.92 4.95
N ASP A 89 44.72 6.29 6.21
CA ASP A 89 43.47 6.90 6.65
C ASP A 89 43.74 8.15 7.49
N ASP A 90 43.56 9.31 6.86
CA ASP A 90 43.82 10.62 7.48
C ASP A 90 42.92 10.91 8.68
N LEU A 91 41.67 10.41 8.66
CA LEU A 91 40.74 10.55 9.79
C LEU A 91 41.24 9.74 10.97
N VAL A 92 41.55 8.46 10.74
CA VAL A 92 42.06 7.57 11.80
C VAL A 92 43.36 8.11 12.38
N ARG A 93 44.30 8.54 11.52
CA ARG A 93 45.57 9.10 11.95
C ARG A 93 45.40 10.38 12.77
N SER A 94 44.57 11.32 12.32
CA SER A 94 44.36 12.59 13.02
C SER A 94 43.67 12.41 14.37
N ASP A 95 42.64 11.56 14.45
CA ASP A 95 41.97 11.25 15.71
C ASP A 95 42.88 10.46 16.67
N PHE A 96 43.67 9.51 16.16
CA PHE A 96 44.67 8.80 16.97
C PHE A 96 45.65 9.77 17.65
N VAL A 97 46.24 10.69 16.88
CA VAL A 97 47.16 11.70 17.39
C VAL A 97 46.50 12.62 18.40
N LYS A 98 45.26 13.03 18.15
CA LYS A 98 44.49 13.90 19.05
C LYS A 98 44.24 13.22 20.39
N ILE A 99 43.86 11.94 20.36
CA ILE A 99 43.50 11.15 21.54
C ILE A 99 44.74 10.74 22.36
N THR A 100 45.86 10.51 21.70
CA THR A 100 47.12 10.06 22.34
C THR A 100 48.13 11.20 22.48
N ASN A 101 47.63 12.36 22.92
CA ASN A 101 48.34 13.64 22.91
C ASN A 101 49.57 13.71 23.83
N ASN A 102 49.64 12.92 24.90
CA ASN A 102 50.83 12.82 25.75
C ASN A 102 51.96 12.03 25.08
N ARG A 103 51.61 11.19 24.10
CA ARG A 103 52.54 10.38 23.30
C ARG A 103 53.34 9.38 24.13
N GLU A 104 52.71 8.81 25.16
CA GLU A 104 53.32 7.76 25.96
C GLU A 104 52.60 6.42 25.76
N ILE A 105 53.38 5.35 25.66
CA ILE A 105 52.90 3.97 25.63
C ILE A 105 53.52 3.22 26.80
N HIS A 106 52.65 2.79 27.71
CA HIS A 106 53.00 2.13 28.96
C HIS A 106 52.78 0.62 28.82
N LEU A 107 53.78 -0.18 29.21
CA LEU A 107 53.61 -1.62 29.39
C LEU A 107 53.66 -1.92 30.89
N LEU A 108 52.61 -2.57 31.41
CA LEU A 108 52.49 -2.90 32.82
C LEU A 108 51.78 -4.24 33.05
N THR A 109 52.00 -4.80 34.22
CA THR A 109 51.28 -5.97 34.73
C THR A 109 50.03 -5.55 35.50
N ASP A 110 48.90 -6.18 35.22
CA ASP A 110 47.61 -5.92 35.88
C ASP A 110 46.84 -7.24 36.01
N SER A 111 46.48 -7.62 37.24
CA SER A 111 45.76 -8.86 37.53
C SER A 111 44.26 -8.78 37.23
N ASP A 112 43.75 -7.57 37.05
CA ASP A 112 42.30 -7.29 37.02
C ASP A 112 41.79 -7.02 35.60
N ILE A 113 42.62 -7.27 34.57
CA ILE A 113 42.22 -7.12 33.18
C ILE A 113 41.14 -8.14 32.79
N GLN A 114 40.26 -7.74 31.87
CA GLN A 114 39.13 -8.58 31.45
C GLN A 114 39.54 -9.69 30.48
N ASP A 115 40.55 -9.43 29.65
CA ASP A 115 41.13 -10.42 28.75
C ASP A 115 42.04 -11.41 29.51
N ASN A 116 42.10 -12.65 29.04
CA ASN A 116 42.92 -13.68 29.68
C ASN A 116 44.44 -13.44 29.57
N TYR A 117 44.91 -12.64 28.60
CA TYR A 117 46.33 -12.49 28.31
C TYR A 117 46.79 -11.03 28.41
N ASN A 118 46.14 -10.16 27.65
CA ASN A 118 46.51 -8.75 27.55
C ASN A 118 45.33 -7.87 27.11
N GLU A 119 45.35 -6.64 27.58
CA GLU A 119 44.32 -5.63 27.30
C GLU A 119 45.00 -4.32 26.90
N THR A 120 44.54 -3.72 25.80
CA THR A 120 44.92 -2.36 25.42
C THR A 120 43.85 -1.40 25.90
N SER A 121 44.27 -0.29 26.49
CA SER A 121 43.37 0.80 26.88
C SER A 121 44.00 2.15 26.60
N ILE A 122 43.18 3.18 26.42
CA ILE A 122 43.62 4.56 26.28
C ILE A 122 43.00 5.37 27.42
N ALA A 123 43.83 6.04 28.20
CA ALA A 123 43.36 6.86 29.32
C ALA A 123 44.28 8.08 29.49
N ASP A 124 43.66 9.24 29.75
CA ASP A 124 44.35 10.51 30.02
C ASP A 124 45.40 10.90 28.98
N GLY A 125 45.22 10.54 27.70
CA GLY A 125 46.17 10.85 26.63
C GLY A 125 47.28 9.83 26.41
N ASN A 126 47.32 8.75 27.21
CA ASN A 126 48.32 7.68 27.15
C ASN A 126 47.71 6.38 26.63
N ILE A 127 48.54 5.52 26.03
CA ILE A 127 48.19 4.14 25.69
C ILE A 127 48.76 3.21 26.75
N TYR A 128 47.96 2.28 27.24
CA TYR A 128 48.38 1.25 28.18
C TYR A 128 48.21 -0.14 27.57
N ILE A 129 49.32 -0.88 27.53
CA ILE A 129 49.34 -2.32 27.31
C ILE A 129 49.41 -2.96 28.69
N LYS A 130 48.32 -3.62 29.08
CA LYS A 130 48.22 -4.33 30.36
C LYS A 130 48.29 -5.83 30.11
N THR A 131 49.02 -6.55 30.93
CA THR A 131 49.14 -8.02 30.79
C THR A 131 48.98 -8.72 32.12
N GLN A 132 48.29 -9.86 32.12
CA GLN A 132 48.18 -10.68 33.32
C GLN A 132 49.56 -11.21 33.72
N PRO A 133 49.96 -11.08 34.99
CA PRO A 133 51.27 -11.58 35.45
C PRO A 133 51.53 -13.04 35.09
N CYS A 134 50.52 -13.91 35.18
CA CYS A 134 50.66 -15.34 34.88
C CYS A 134 50.76 -15.68 33.39
N TYR A 135 50.45 -14.72 32.52
CA TYR A 135 50.46 -14.90 31.06
C TYR A 135 51.46 -13.96 30.35
N TYR A 136 52.36 -13.33 31.10
CA TYR A 136 53.37 -12.43 30.53
C TYR A 136 54.17 -13.11 29.40
N GLY A 137 54.11 -12.54 28.20
CA GLY A 137 54.75 -13.07 27.00
C GLY A 137 53.94 -14.12 26.23
N THR A 138 52.70 -14.35 26.61
CA THR A 138 51.74 -15.16 25.85
C THR A 138 50.85 -14.25 25.00
N ASN A 139 50.55 -14.67 23.77
CA ASN A 139 49.67 -13.95 22.83
C ASN A 139 50.02 -12.46 22.62
N THR A 140 51.32 -12.14 22.62
CA THR A 140 51.83 -10.78 22.40
C THR A 140 51.40 -10.19 21.06
N GLY A 141 51.14 -11.02 20.05
CA GLY A 141 50.65 -10.59 18.73
C GLY A 141 49.21 -10.08 18.69
N GLY A 142 48.42 -10.28 19.75
CA GLY A 142 47.04 -9.78 19.84
C GLY A 142 46.94 -8.31 20.25
N VAL A 143 48.02 -7.68 20.69
CA VAL A 143 47.94 -6.37 21.36
C VAL A 143 47.44 -5.29 20.41
N GLY A 144 46.40 -4.57 20.80
CA GLY A 144 45.85 -3.45 20.03
C GLY A 144 45.03 -3.85 18.81
N TYR A 145 44.60 -5.12 18.68
CA TYR A 145 43.69 -5.54 17.60
C TYR A 145 42.39 -4.72 17.56
N ASN A 146 41.95 -4.21 18.72
CA ASN A 146 40.75 -3.39 18.91
C ASN A 146 41.03 -1.88 18.96
N ILE A 147 42.18 -1.41 18.47
CA ILE A 147 42.60 0.00 18.64
C ILE A 147 41.58 1.01 18.12
N LEU A 148 40.84 0.71 17.04
CA LEU A 148 39.80 1.61 16.51
C LEU A 148 38.59 1.76 17.44
N GLU A 149 38.28 0.74 18.23
CA GLU A 149 37.19 0.76 19.22
C GLU A 149 37.58 1.64 20.41
N LEU A 150 38.87 1.64 20.77
CA LEU A 150 39.43 2.40 21.89
C LEU A 150 39.62 3.89 21.57
N LEU A 151 39.65 4.26 20.29
CA LEU A 151 39.82 5.64 19.84
C LEU A 151 38.49 6.40 19.90
N LYS A 152 38.12 6.76 21.13
CA LYS A 152 37.01 7.66 21.43
C LYS A 152 37.52 8.80 22.33
N SER A 153 37.40 10.03 21.85
CA SER A 153 37.60 11.21 22.71
C SER A 153 36.54 11.22 23.80
N SER A 154 36.88 11.62 25.04
CA SER A 154 35.93 11.71 26.17
C SER A 154 34.70 12.57 25.85
N ASP A 155 34.88 13.54 24.95
CA ASP A 155 33.87 14.53 24.60
C ASP A 155 33.06 14.16 23.35
N GLU A 156 33.36 13.03 22.70
CA GLU A 156 32.72 12.62 21.44
C GLU A 156 31.80 11.42 21.64
N VAL A 157 30.59 11.50 21.09
CA VAL A 157 29.58 10.44 21.19
C VAL A 157 29.97 9.23 20.33
N LEU A 158 30.37 9.49 19.08
CA LEU A 158 30.67 8.48 18.08
C LEU A 158 32.14 8.01 18.20
N PRO A 159 32.39 6.71 18.43
CA PRO A 159 33.73 6.15 18.33
C PRO A 159 34.29 6.30 16.91
N LEU A 160 35.63 6.30 16.79
CA LEU A 160 36.28 6.43 15.49
C LEU A 160 35.88 5.31 14.51
N ILE A 161 35.74 4.06 14.97
CA ILE A 161 35.25 2.96 14.12
C ILE A 161 33.89 3.29 13.48
N THR A 162 33.01 3.97 14.21
CA THR A 162 31.69 4.39 13.72
C THR A 162 31.80 5.56 12.77
N LYS A 163 32.62 6.58 13.08
CA LYS A 163 32.87 7.70 12.15
C LYS A 163 33.43 7.22 10.82
N THR A 164 34.40 6.32 10.85
CA THR A 164 34.99 5.72 9.64
C THR A 164 33.91 4.98 8.84
N ASN A 165 33.05 4.20 9.49
CA ASN A 165 31.97 3.52 8.78
C ASN A 165 30.90 4.49 8.24
N ILE A 166 30.59 5.59 8.92
CA ILE A 166 29.71 6.64 8.38
C ILE A 166 30.34 7.26 7.13
N ARG A 167 31.62 7.62 7.18
CA ARG A 167 32.33 8.18 6.01
C ARG A 167 32.29 7.23 4.81
N ASP A 168 32.67 5.97 5.02
CA ASP A 168 32.87 5.01 3.93
C ASP A 168 31.55 4.34 3.48
N GLY A 169 30.70 3.98 4.45
CA GLY A 169 29.43 3.31 4.22
C GLY A 169 28.30 4.26 3.81
N TRP A 170 28.36 5.54 4.21
CA TRP A 170 27.32 6.52 3.92
C TRP A 170 27.82 7.70 3.07
N GLU A 171 28.76 8.51 3.57
CA GLU A 171 29.10 9.80 2.94
C GLU A 171 29.64 9.64 1.51
N GLN A 172 30.58 8.70 1.32
CA GLN A 172 31.14 8.40 0.00
C GLN A 172 30.11 7.84 -0.97
N GLN A 173 29.12 7.10 -0.48
CA GLN A 173 28.10 6.44 -1.31
C GLN A 173 26.87 7.32 -1.57
N THR A 174 26.62 8.31 -0.73
CA THR A 174 25.44 9.20 -0.80
C THR A 174 25.30 9.90 -2.16
N THR A 175 26.41 10.16 -2.85
CA THR A 175 26.39 10.77 -4.20
C THR A 175 25.63 9.91 -5.21
N PHE A 176 25.73 8.57 -5.12
CA PHE A 176 24.99 7.65 -5.99
C PHE A 176 23.48 7.73 -5.73
N LEU A 177 23.09 7.71 -4.45
CA LEU A 177 21.69 7.83 -4.04
C LEU A 177 21.06 9.15 -4.50
N LYS A 178 21.74 10.28 -4.28
CA LYS A 178 21.29 11.60 -4.73
C LYS A 178 21.14 11.68 -6.24
N LYS A 179 22.12 11.15 -6.99
CA LYS A 179 22.04 11.10 -8.47
C LYS A 179 20.86 10.26 -8.95
N SER A 180 20.65 9.10 -8.33
CA SER A 180 19.57 8.18 -8.66
C SER A 180 18.19 8.81 -8.40
N LEU A 181 18.04 9.48 -7.25
CA LEU A 181 16.81 10.17 -6.89
C LEU A 181 16.53 11.38 -7.80
N LYS A 182 17.56 12.17 -8.13
CA LYS A 182 17.45 13.26 -9.11
C LYS A 182 17.03 12.77 -10.48
N GLN A 183 17.54 11.62 -10.93
CA GLN A 183 17.13 11.02 -12.19
C GLN A 183 15.65 10.59 -12.16
N ALA A 184 15.16 10.08 -11.03
CA ALA A 184 13.78 9.62 -10.88
C ALA A 184 12.77 10.78 -10.80
N LEU A 185 13.08 11.81 -10.01
CA LEU A 185 12.13 12.86 -9.63
C LEU A 185 12.41 14.21 -10.30
N GLY A 186 13.59 14.40 -10.88
CA GLY A 186 14.00 15.63 -11.57
C GLY A 186 14.53 16.72 -10.64
N GLU A 187 14.62 16.46 -9.34
CA GLU A 187 15.00 17.46 -8.32
C GLU A 187 16.08 16.93 -7.38
N ASP A 188 16.80 17.83 -6.73
CA ASP A 188 17.79 17.49 -5.70
C ASP A 188 17.10 17.33 -4.33
N TYR A 189 17.48 16.29 -3.60
CA TYR A 189 16.96 15.96 -2.27
C TYR A 189 18.07 15.89 -1.24
N GLU A 190 17.71 16.20 -0.01
CA GLU A 190 18.58 16.15 1.17
C GLU A 190 18.22 14.93 2.04
N PHE A 191 19.26 14.29 2.59
CA PHE A 191 19.10 13.22 3.56
C PHE A 191 19.51 13.77 4.94
N VAL A 192 18.60 13.70 5.90
CA VAL A 192 18.77 14.27 7.23
C VAL A 192 18.86 13.14 8.24
N ILE A 193 20.03 13.02 8.89
CA ILE A 193 20.35 11.94 9.83
C ILE A 193 21.03 12.55 11.04
N ASP A 194 20.52 12.24 12.23
CA ASP A 194 21.15 12.56 13.50
C ASP A 194 22.00 11.36 13.95
N TRP A 195 23.25 11.31 13.51
CA TRP A 195 24.13 10.15 13.74
C TRP A 195 24.37 9.86 15.21
N GLU A 196 24.46 10.88 16.07
CA GLU A 196 24.71 10.71 17.51
C GLU A 196 23.52 10.07 18.19
N ASN A 197 22.32 10.60 17.95
CA ASN A 197 21.08 10.01 18.48
C ASN A 197 20.85 8.59 17.93
N ILE A 198 21.09 8.38 16.62
CA ILE A 198 20.96 7.05 16.02
C ILE A 198 21.92 6.06 16.68
N TYR A 199 23.19 6.44 16.84
CA TYR A 199 24.18 5.58 17.48
C TYR A 199 23.85 5.25 18.93
N LEU A 200 23.56 6.28 19.76
CA LEU A 200 23.29 6.10 21.19
C LEU A 200 22.09 5.19 21.46
N LYS A 201 21.00 5.38 20.72
CA LYS A 201 19.82 4.53 20.85
C LYS A 201 20.06 3.12 20.30
N ALA A 202 20.82 2.98 19.20
CA ALA A 202 21.16 1.67 18.64
C ALA A 202 21.92 0.79 19.65
N ILE A 203 22.99 1.33 20.25
CA ILE A 203 23.83 0.58 21.20
C ILE A 203 23.09 0.29 22.50
N SER A 204 22.24 1.22 22.97
CA SER A 204 21.46 1.01 24.20
C SER A 204 20.36 -0.04 24.02
N ALA A 205 19.75 -0.12 22.83
CA ALA A 205 18.70 -1.10 22.56
C ALA A 205 19.26 -2.49 22.16
N ASN A 206 20.54 -2.58 21.80
CA ASN A 206 21.17 -3.79 21.27
C ASN A 206 22.58 -4.00 21.85
N GLU A 207 22.70 -4.04 23.18
CA GLU A 207 23.99 -4.11 23.88
C GLU A 207 24.89 -5.25 23.35
N ASP A 208 24.31 -6.43 23.14
CA ASP A 208 25.00 -7.63 22.64
C ASP A 208 25.56 -7.47 21.21
N ASN A 209 25.01 -6.54 20.41
CA ASN A 209 25.41 -6.27 19.02
C ASN A 209 26.12 -4.93 18.85
N SER A 210 26.50 -4.28 19.95
CA SER A 210 27.11 -2.93 19.95
C SER A 210 28.35 -2.83 19.07
N ASN A 211 29.20 -3.87 19.02
CA ASN A 211 30.38 -3.90 18.15
C ASN A 211 30.02 -3.97 16.66
N TRP A 212 29.03 -4.80 16.31
CA TRP A 212 28.55 -4.90 14.93
C TRP A 212 27.92 -3.57 14.49
N LEU A 213 27.06 -2.98 15.33
CA LEU A 213 26.45 -1.68 15.06
C LEU A 213 27.49 -0.57 14.92
N SER A 214 28.48 -0.53 15.82
CA SER A 214 29.54 0.47 15.79
C SER A 214 30.38 0.39 14.51
N SER A 215 30.57 -0.80 13.95
CA SER A 215 31.35 -1.01 12.72
C SER A 215 30.53 -0.99 11.43
N LYS A 216 29.20 -0.89 11.51
CA LYS A 216 28.29 -1.01 10.34
C LYS A 216 27.20 0.06 10.25
N LEU A 217 27.18 1.05 11.14
CA LEU A 217 26.10 2.04 11.21
C LEU A 217 25.82 2.77 9.88
N GLY A 218 26.87 3.24 9.19
CA GLY A 218 26.75 3.92 7.91
C GLY A 218 26.21 3.02 6.80
N GLU A 219 26.72 1.78 6.72
CA GLU A 219 26.24 0.77 5.76
C GLU A 219 24.76 0.41 6.01
N ILE A 220 24.36 0.27 7.28
CA ILE A 220 22.98 -0.06 7.66
C ILE A 220 22.03 1.05 7.22
N VAL A 221 22.33 2.32 7.55
CA VAL A 221 21.49 3.46 7.16
C VAL A 221 21.45 3.61 5.64
N TYR A 222 22.59 3.44 4.95
CA TYR A 222 22.65 3.42 3.49
C TYR A 222 21.68 2.41 2.88
N ALA A 223 21.61 1.19 3.41
CA ALA A 223 20.73 0.14 2.88
C ALA A 223 19.24 0.52 2.91
N TYR A 224 18.78 1.23 3.95
CA TYR A 224 17.39 1.72 4.00
C TYR A 224 17.10 2.75 2.90
N PHE A 225 17.99 3.74 2.73
CA PHE A 225 17.82 4.74 1.68
C PHE A 225 17.97 4.15 0.28
N GLU A 226 18.91 3.23 0.08
CA GLU A 226 19.08 2.53 -1.19
C GLU A 226 17.80 1.77 -1.58
N SER A 227 17.20 1.04 -0.63
CA SER A 227 15.93 0.37 -0.86
C SER A 227 14.83 1.36 -1.25
N LEU A 228 14.62 2.41 -0.44
CA LEU A 228 13.60 3.43 -0.72
C LEU A 228 13.78 4.03 -2.12
N ILE A 229 15.01 4.44 -2.46
CA ILE A 229 15.32 5.11 -3.72
C ILE A 229 15.18 4.15 -4.91
N LYS A 230 15.51 2.86 -4.74
CA LYS A 230 15.27 1.84 -5.75
C LYS A 230 13.78 1.74 -6.11
N TYR A 231 12.90 1.67 -5.11
CA TYR A 231 11.45 1.59 -5.37
C TYR A 231 10.88 2.89 -5.92
N ILE A 232 11.32 4.05 -5.41
CA ILE A 232 10.96 5.36 -6.01
C ILE A 232 11.33 5.38 -7.50
N ASN A 233 12.54 4.95 -7.86
CA ASN A 233 12.98 4.85 -9.25
C ASN A 233 12.08 3.92 -10.07
N ASP A 234 11.81 2.72 -9.55
CA ASP A 234 11.05 1.69 -10.25
C ASP A 234 9.61 2.14 -10.54
N TYR A 235 8.99 2.92 -9.64
CA TYR A 235 7.66 3.46 -9.85
C TYR A 235 7.67 4.73 -10.70
N ALA A 236 8.49 5.72 -10.37
CA ALA A 236 8.51 7.02 -11.05
C ALA A 236 8.93 6.92 -12.53
N LYS A 237 9.82 5.99 -12.89
CA LYS A 237 10.22 5.78 -14.29
C LYS A 237 9.12 5.18 -15.16
N LYS A 238 8.17 4.46 -14.56
CA LYS A 238 7.10 3.75 -15.26
C LYS A 238 5.80 4.56 -15.32
N ASP A 239 5.67 5.57 -14.47
CA ASP A 239 4.39 6.22 -14.22
C ASP A 239 4.53 7.69 -13.81
N ASP A 240 4.16 8.60 -14.73
CA ASP A 240 4.24 10.04 -14.51
C ASP A 240 3.33 10.54 -13.39
N LEU A 241 2.18 9.90 -13.14
CA LEU A 241 1.30 10.28 -12.02
C LEU A 241 1.99 9.99 -10.69
N VAL A 242 2.65 8.83 -10.59
CA VAL A 242 3.39 8.47 -9.38
C VAL A 242 4.54 9.43 -9.16
N ARG A 243 5.31 9.74 -10.22
CA ARG A 243 6.39 10.72 -10.16
C ARG A 243 5.89 12.10 -9.72
N SER A 244 4.82 12.61 -10.33
CA SER A 244 4.28 13.93 -9.99
C SER A 244 3.75 13.98 -8.56
N GLU A 245 3.08 12.93 -8.11
CA GLU A 245 2.55 12.88 -6.74
C GLU A 245 3.69 12.85 -5.72
N LEU A 246 4.74 12.06 -5.95
CA LEU A 246 5.93 12.03 -5.09
C LEU A 246 6.57 13.43 -4.95
N VAL A 247 6.75 14.14 -6.06
CA VAL A 247 7.31 15.51 -6.07
C VAL A 247 6.39 16.48 -5.32
N ASN A 248 5.08 16.38 -5.52
CA ASN A 248 4.11 17.28 -4.88
C ASN A 248 4.00 17.03 -3.37
N VAL A 249 4.00 15.76 -2.96
CA VAL A 249 3.80 15.35 -1.56
C VAL A 249 5.07 15.53 -0.74
N ILE A 250 6.25 15.41 -1.35
CA ILE A 250 7.56 15.59 -0.68
C ILE A 250 8.19 16.94 -1.08
N TYR A 251 7.40 18.01 -1.00
CA TYR A 251 7.77 19.33 -1.54
C TYR A 251 8.96 20.00 -0.81
N THR A 252 9.27 19.57 0.42
CA THR A 252 10.46 20.08 1.16
C THR A 252 11.77 19.48 0.65
N LYS A 253 11.68 18.37 -0.11
CA LYS A 253 12.82 17.63 -0.67
C LYS A 253 13.76 17.04 0.39
N LYS A 254 13.23 16.75 1.58
CA LYS A 254 13.99 16.17 2.70
C LYS A 254 13.50 14.79 3.07
N PHE A 255 14.45 13.86 3.18
CA PHE A 255 14.21 12.51 3.68
C PHE A 255 14.95 12.34 5.00
N TYR A 256 14.21 12.00 6.05
CA TYR A 256 14.71 11.84 7.41
C TYR A 256 14.88 10.36 7.74
N PHE A 257 15.90 10.04 8.51
CA PHE A 257 16.06 8.74 9.16
C PHE A 257 15.93 8.92 10.67
N VAL A 258 14.89 8.34 11.26
CA VAL A 258 14.54 8.54 12.66
C VAL A 258 14.14 7.24 13.34
N TYR A 259 14.25 7.23 14.67
CA TYR A 259 13.65 6.19 15.49
C TYR A 259 12.21 6.53 15.86
N ASP A 260 11.35 5.51 15.85
CA ASP A 260 9.96 5.58 16.29
C ASP A 260 9.59 4.23 16.94
N GLU A 261 9.24 4.24 18.22
CA GLU A 261 8.91 3.04 18.99
C GLU A 261 7.45 2.59 18.75
N ASP A 262 6.59 3.49 18.25
CA ASP A 262 5.16 3.28 18.11
C ASP A 262 4.78 2.61 16.77
N ILE A 263 5.74 2.38 15.87
CA ILE A 263 5.47 1.68 14.61
C ILE A 263 5.17 0.20 14.87
N ASN A 264 4.30 -0.41 14.05
CA ASN A 264 3.85 -1.79 14.29
C ASN A 264 4.87 -2.87 13.84
N ASP A 265 5.81 -2.52 12.97
CA ASP A 265 6.78 -3.44 12.35
C ASP A 265 8.23 -2.98 12.62
N TYR A 266 9.24 -3.62 12.02
CA TYR A 266 10.66 -3.26 12.17
C TYR A 266 10.96 -1.83 11.69
N ASN A 267 10.27 -1.40 10.64
CA ASN A 267 10.43 -0.12 9.98
C ASN A 267 9.15 0.31 9.25
N ALA A 268 9.00 1.61 8.99
CA ALA A 268 7.90 2.19 8.25
C ALA A 268 8.35 3.42 7.44
N ILE A 269 7.56 3.79 6.43
CA ILE A 269 7.66 5.09 5.77
C ILE A 269 6.45 5.92 6.16
N GLU A 270 6.68 7.17 6.51
CA GLU A 270 5.64 8.17 6.67
C GLU A 270 5.98 9.39 5.80
N VAL A 271 4.96 10.03 5.22
CA VAL A 271 5.12 11.39 4.72
C VAL A 271 4.24 12.32 5.54
N LYS A 272 4.87 13.33 6.12
CA LYS A 272 4.22 14.29 7.02
C LYS A 272 4.80 15.67 6.75
N ASP A 273 3.93 16.67 6.67
CA ASP A 273 4.30 18.08 6.50
C ASP A 273 5.24 18.35 5.30
N GLY A 274 5.16 17.51 4.25
CA GLY A 274 6.00 17.65 3.06
C GLY A 274 7.36 16.97 3.13
N GLU A 275 7.64 16.25 4.21
CA GLU A 275 8.90 15.54 4.48
C GLU A 275 8.65 14.03 4.50
N LEU A 276 9.62 13.26 4.00
CA LEU A 276 9.57 11.80 4.05
C LEU A 276 10.39 11.30 5.24
N TYR A 277 9.83 10.41 6.04
CA TYR A 277 10.47 9.80 7.19
C TYR A 277 10.64 8.30 6.97
N ILE A 278 11.87 7.82 7.03
CA ILE A 278 12.20 6.42 7.28
C ILE A 278 12.22 6.26 8.80
N LYS A 279 11.26 5.51 9.33
CA LYS A 279 11.13 5.22 10.75
C LYS A 279 11.59 3.80 11.02
N VAL A 280 12.40 3.62 12.04
CA VAL A 280 12.93 2.32 12.45
C VAL A 280 12.72 2.14 13.95
N LYS A 281 12.56 0.92 14.43
CA LYS A 281 12.66 0.64 15.88
C LYS A 281 14.12 0.50 16.31
N PRO A 282 14.55 1.06 17.44
CA PRO A 282 15.93 0.93 17.92
C PRO A 282 16.46 -0.50 17.93
N GLU A 283 15.69 -1.45 18.46
CA GLU A 283 16.00 -2.89 18.55
C GLU A 283 15.96 -3.62 17.20
N SER A 284 15.44 -2.98 16.15
CA SER A 284 15.29 -3.55 14.81
C SER A 284 16.23 -2.93 13.78
N LEU A 285 17.16 -2.06 14.20
CA LEU A 285 18.07 -1.39 13.28
C LEU A 285 18.88 -2.41 12.47
N GLY A 286 18.81 -2.31 11.15
CA GLY A 286 19.48 -3.22 10.22
C GLY A 286 18.68 -4.48 9.89
N THR A 287 17.51 -4.67 10.50
CA THR A 287 16.58 -5.74 10.16
C THR A 287 15.63 -5.28 9.07
N ASN A 288 15.52 -6.09 8.00
CA ASN A 288 14.59 -5.89 6.88
C ASN A 288 14.64 -4.46 6.29
N SER A 289 15.82 -4.02 5.86
CA SER A 289 16.03 -2.69 5.27
C SER A 289 15.35 -2.47 3.92
N SER A 290 14.59 -3.45 3.42
CA SER A 290 13.84 -3.38 2.17
C SER A 290 12.58 -2.52 2.30
N ILE A 291 12.65 -1.31 2.83
CA ILE A 291 11.46 -0.53 3.22
C ILE A 291 10.66 0.04 2.03
N GLY A 292 11.30 0.24 0.87
CA GLY A 292 10.71 1.01 -0.23
C GLY A 292 9.48 0.40 -0.92
N TYR A 293 9.17 -0.89 -0.74
CA TYR A 293 8.02 -1.53 -1.42
C TYR A 293 6.66 -0.94 -1.03
N SER A 294 6.59 -0.30 0.15
CA SER A 294 5.37 0.30 0.70
C SER A 294 5.17 1.76 0.29
N ILE A 295 6.11 2.38 -0.45
CA ILE A 295 6.07 3.83 -0.73
C ILE A 295 4.76 4.27 -1.41
N ILE A 296 4.22 3.46 -2.34
CA ILE A 296 2.98 3.81 -3.04
C ILE A 296 1.71 3.69 -2.17
N ASP A 297 1.81 2.99 -1.04
CA ASP A 297 0.71 2.85 -0.07
C ASP A 297 0.60 4.06 0.84
N VAL A 298 1.74 4.64 1.19
CA VAL A 298 1.82 5.72 2.18
C VAL A 298 1.79 7.12 1.54
N ILE A 299 2.07 7.22 0.24
CA ILE A 299 2.00 8.50 -0.46
C ILE A 299 0.54 8.90 -0.67
N LYS A 300 0.17 9.94 0.07
CA LYS A 300 -1.12 10.61 0.00
C LYS A 300 -0.90 12.09 0.30
N ASN A 301 -1.38 12.98 -0.56
CA ASN A 301 -1.45 14.39 -0.22
C ASN A 301 -2.37 14.56 1.00
N PRO A 302 -1.96 15.27 2.05
CA PRO A 302 -2.77 15.49 3.25
C PRO A 302 -4.16 16.09 2.96
N ASN A 303 -4.27 16.87 1.88
CA ASN A 303 -5.52 17.51 1.47
C ASN A 303 -6.41 16.63 0.59
N ASP A 304 -5.91 15.49 0.11
CA ASP A 304 -6.68 14.61 -0.77
C ASP A 304 -7.40 13.54 0.02
N VAL A 305 -8.57 13.13 -0.45
CA VAL A 305 -9.29 11.98 0.12
C VAL A 305 -8.63 10.67 -0.32
N LEU A 306 -8.27 10.58 -1.60
CA LEU A 306 -7.78 9.39 -2.25
C LEU A 306 -6.25 9.24 -2.13
N PRO A 307 -5.73 8.09 -1.66
CA PRO A 307 -4.31 7.81 -1.72
C PRO A 307 -3.85 7.61 -3.17
N LEU A 308 -2.54 7.76 -3.43
CA LEU A 308 -1.96 7.66 -4.78
C LEU A 308 -2.31 6.35 -5.47
N ARG A 309 -2.24 5.23 -4.74
CA ARG A 309 -2.61 3.92 -5.27
C ARG A 309 -4.04 3.87 -5.81
N THR A 310 -4.98 4.54 -5.15
CA THR A 310 -6.38 4.63 -5.59
C THR A 310 -6.55 5.52 -6.79
N LYS A 311 -5.89 6.69 -6.81
CA LYS A 311 -5.89 7.56 -8.00
C LYS A 311 -5.36 6.82 -9.23
N LYS A 312 -4.25 6.07 -9.07
CA LYS A 312 -3.71 5.21 -10.12
C LYS A 312 -4.71 4.15 -10.58
N SER A 313 -5.40 3.49 -9.66
CA SER A 313 -6.46 2.51 -9.98
C SER A 313 -7.59 3.15 -10.79
N ILE A 314 -8.03 4.35 -10.42
CA ILE A 314 -9.06 5.11 -11.15
C ILE A 314 -8.56 5.48 -12.56
N ARG A 315 -7.36 6.02 -12.70
CA ARG A 315 -6.81 6.35 -14.02
C ARG A 315 -6.72 5.11 -14.93
N ASP A 316 -6.11 4.04 -14.41
CA ASP A 316 -5.78 2.85 -15.20
C ASP A 316 -7.02 2.01 -15.52
N GLY A 317 -7.95 1.91 -14.57
CA GLY A 317 -9.15 1.07 -14.69
C GLY A 317 -10.40 1.80 -15.15
N TRP A 318 -10.59 3.05 -14.77
CA TRP A 318 -11.80 3.83 -15.12
C TRP A 318 -11.51 4.81 -16.25
N GLU A 319 -10.66 5.80 -16.05
CA GLU A 319 -10.46 6.91 -17.01
C GLU A 319 -10.03 6.43 -18.40
N LYS A 320 -9.16 5.41 -18.44
CA LYS A 320 -8.70 4.79 -19.68
C LYS A 320 -9.82 4.09 -20.46
N GLU A 321 -10.78 3.48 -19.76
CA GLU A 321 -11.80 2.60 -20.36
C GLU A 321 -13.14 3.31 -20.61
N ILE A 322 -13.40 4.46 -19.96
CA ILE A 322 -14.60 5.29 -20.17
C ILE A 322 -14.89 5.56 -21.66
N PRO A 323 -13.92 5.93 -22.52
CA PRO A 323 -14.21 6.22 -23.92
C PRO A 323 -14.83 5.03 -24.67
N SER A 324 -14.40 3.81 -24.33
CA SER A 324 -14.95 2.57 -24.90
C SER A 324 -16.41 2.37 -24.47
N LEU A 325 -16.69 2.53 -23.17
CA LEU A 325 -18.05 2.43 -22.63
C LEU A 325 -19.00 3.48 -23.22
N LYS A 326 -18.56 4.74 -23.33
CA LYS A 326 -19.34 5.81 -23.96
C LYS A 326 -19.69 5.47 -25.40
N LYS A 327 -18.72 4.96 -26.17
CA LYS A 327 -18.94 4.53 -27.56
C LYS A 327 -19.95 3.39 -27.66
N GLN A 328 -19.86 2.40 -26.77
CA GLN A 328 -20.80 1.28 -26.73
C GLN A 328 -22.22 1.76 -26.39
N LEU A 329 -22.37 2.62 -25.40
CA LEU A 329 -23.67 3.16 -24.98
C LEU A 329 -24.29 4.05 -26.07
N ASN A 330 -23.51 4.94 -26.68
CA ASN A 330 -23.97 5.78 -27.79
C ASN A 330 -24.41 4.93 -29.00
N LYS A 331 -23.69 3.85 -29.33
CA LYS A 331 -24.13 2.92 -30.39
C LYS A 331 -25.51 2.32 -30.11
N CYS A 332 -25.86 2.12 -28.83
CA CYS A 332 -27.13 1.51 -28.44
C CYS A 332 -28.28 2.52 -28.37
N LEU A 333 -28.00 3.75 -27.94
CA LEU A 333 -29.03 4.75 -27.60
C LEU A 333 -29.09 5.95 -28.56
N GLY A 334 -28.07 6.14 -29.39
CA GLY A 334 -27.96 7.28 -30.31
C GLY A 334 -27.60 8.61 -29.64
N GLU A 335 -27.26 8.60 -28.35
CA GLU A 335 -26.95 9.79 -27.56
C GLU A 335 -25.63 9.67 -26.80
N ASP A 336 -24.99 10.80 -26.52
CA ASP A 336 -23.74 10.88 -25.76
C ASP A 336 -24.00 11.05 -24.26
N TYR A 337 -24.04 9.94 -23.54
CA TYR A 337 -24.23 9.91 -22.09
C TYR A 337 -22.94 10.24 -21.33
N GLN A 338 -23.11 10.92 -20.19
CA GLN A 338 -22.03 11.18 -19.24
C GLN A 338 -22.12 10.27 -18.02
N PHE A 339 -21.00 9.65 -17.66
CA PHE A 339 -20.86 8.95 -16.38
C PHE A 339 -20.36 9.94 -15.33
N LYS A 340 -21.16 10.17 -14.27
CA LYS A 340 -20.78 11.03 -13.15
C LYS A 340 -20.56 10.15 -11.92
N ILE A 341 -19.34 10.19 -11.37
CA ILE A 341 -18.96 9.47 -10.16
C ILE A 341 -18.22 10.44 -9.26
N ASP A 342 -18.61 10.46 -7.98
CA ASP A 342 -17.83 11.07 -6.92
C ASP A 342 -16.95 9.98 -6.29
N PHE A 343 -15.70 9.88 -6.75
CA PHE A 343 -14.78 8.84 -6.28
C PHE A 343 -14.40 9.01 -4.81
N ASP A 344 -14.36 10.24 -4.32
CA ASP A 344 -14.03 10.55 -2.93
C ASP A 344 -15.14 10.03 -2.01
N GLU A 345 -16.40 10.35 -2.34
CA GLU A 345 -17.56 9.87 -1.59
C GLU A 345 -17.66 8.35 -1.62
N VAL A 346 -17.48 7.73 -2.80
CA VAL A 346 -17.51 6.27 -2.93
C VAL A 346 -16.42 5.64 -2.08
N TYR A 347 -15.17 6.10 -2.21
CA TYR A 347 -14.04 5.56 -1.46
C TYR A 347 -14.24 5.66 0.06
N MET A 348 -14.68 6.82 0.55
CA MET A 348 -14.97 7.01 1.98
C MET A 348 -16.08 6.08 2.48
N LYS A 349 -17.15 5.91 1.70
CA LYS A 349 -18.28 5.04 2.10
C LYS A 349 -17.88 3.56 2.11
N VAL A 350 -17.16 3.08 1.10
CA VAL A 350 -16.80 1.65 1.01
C VAL A 350 -15.74 1.24 2.02
N THR A 351 -14.75 2.11 2.28
CA THR A 351 -13.71 1.83 3.29
C THR A 351 -14.28 1.87 4.70
N LYS A 352 -15.17 2.83 5.01
CA LYS A 352 -15.89 2.87 6.29
C LYS A 352 -16.82 1.67 6.50
N ALA A 353 -17.49 1.21 5.45
CA ALA A 353 -18.40 0.07 5.54
C ALA A 353 -17.67 -1.27 5.66
N ASN A 354 -16.38 -1.34 5.31
CA ASN A 354 -15.63 -2.58 5.21
C ASN A 354 -14.13 -2.32 5.42
N GLU A 355 -13.79 -1.96 6.66
CA GLU A 355 -12.44 -1.51 7.06
C GLU A 355 -11.37 -2.56 6.72
N ASP A 356 -11.68 -3.85 6.95
CA ASP A 356 -10.78 -4.99 6.66
C ASP A 356 -10.38 -5.10 5.17
N ASN A 357 -11.19 -4.54 4.25
CA ASN A 357 -10.93 -4.59 2.81
C ASN A 357 -10.44 -3.27 2.21
N THR A 358 -10.04 -2.31 3.05
CA THR A 358 -9.57 -0.98 2.62
C THR A 358 -8.42 -1.07 1.60
N ASP A 359 -7.49 -1.99 1.80
CA ASP A 359 -6.37 -2.22 0.87
C ASP A 359 -6.86 -2.69 -0.52
N TRP A 360 -7.83 -3.60 -0.57
CA TRP A 360 -8.40 -4.09 -1.83
C TRP A 360 -9.11 -2.98 -2.59
N PHE A 361 -9.92 -2.16 -1.90
CA PHE A 361 -10.55 -0.99 -2.51
C PHE A 361 -9.50 0.00 -3.01
N SER A 362 -8.45 0.24 -2.23
CA SER A 362 -7.37 1.15 -2.61
C SER A 362 -6.67 0.73 -3.90
N LYS A 363 -6.54 -0.58 -4.13
CA LYS A 363 -5.94 -1.18 -5.34
C LYS A 363 -6.89 -1.22 -6.54
N SER A 364 -8.19 -1.30 -6.31
CA SER A 364 -9.13 -1.79 -7.33
C SER A 364 -10.31 -0.86 -7.63
N LEU A 365 -10.44 0.30 -6.95
CA LEU A 365 -11.62 1.14 -7.06
C LEU A 365 -12.02 1.49 -8.51
N GLY A 366 -11.05 1.85 -9.36
CA GLY A 366 -11.33 2.15 -10.76
C GLY A 366 -11.92 0.97 -11.52
N ASN A 367 -11.33 -0.21 -11.34
CA ASN A 367 -11.81 -1.45 -11.95
C ASN A 367 -13.18 -1.88 -11.43
N ILE A 368 -13.44 -1.72 -10.12
CA ILE A 368 -14.74 -2.04 -9.51
C ILE A 368 -15.82 -1.15 -10.12
N VAL A 369 -15.60 0.16 -10.16
CA VAL A 369 -16.56 1.10 -10.75
C VAL A 369 -16.76 0.82 -12.24
N LEU A 370 -15.69 0.50 -12.97
CA LEU A 370 -15.78 0.07 -14.37
C LEU A 370 -16.71 -1.14 -14.53
N GLN A 371 -16.60 -2.16 -13.68
CA GLN A 371 -17.40 -3.37 -13.79
C GLN A 371 -18.90 -3.11 -13.63
N TYR A 372 -19.29 -2.21 -12.70
CA TYR A 372 -20.69 -1.82 -12.54
C TYR A 372 -21.25 -1.17 -13.81
N PHE A 373 -20.55 -0.18 -14.37
CA PHE A 373 -21.01 0.51 -15.58
C PHE A 373 -20.90 -0.34 -16.84
N SER A 374 -19.91 -1.22 -16.93
CA SER A 374 -19.80 -2.18 -18.04
C SER A 374 -20.95 -3.17 -18.04
N SER A 375 -21.32 -3.68 -16.86
CA SER A 375 -22.47 -4.59 -16.72
C SER A 375 -23.77 -3.89 -17.11
N LEU A 376 -23.99 -2.67 -16.62
CA LEU A 376 -25.16 -1.86 -17.00
C LEU A 376 -25.21 -1.62 -18.51
N THR A 377 -24.11 -1.19 -19.12
CA THR A 377 -24.02 -0.91 -20.56
C THR A 377 -24.31 -2.15 -21.39
N LYS A 378 -23.79 -3.31 -20.98
CA LYS A 378 -24.07 -4.60 -21.62
C LYS A 378 -25.56 -4.96 -21.54
N TYR A 379 -26.20 -4.78 -20.39
CA TYR A 379 -27.64 -5.04 -20.27
C TYR A 379 -28.45 -4.11 -21.18
N ILE A 380 -28.11 -2.83 -21.23
CA ILE A 380 -28.76 -1.87 -22.14
C ILE A 380 -28.63 -2.35 -23.59
N GLU A 381 -27.41 -2.72 -24.01
CA GLU A 381 -27.18 -3.26 -25.36
C GLU A 381 -28.00 -4.52 -25.66
N ASP A 382 -28.04 -5.47 -24.72
CA ASP A 382 -28.77 -6.72 -24.90
C ASP A 382 -30.29 -6.50 -25.02
N TYR A 383 -30.83 -5.47 -24.37
CA TYR A 383 -32.24 -5.14 -24.43
C TYR A 383 -32.60 -4.30 -25.66
N THR A 384 -31.81 -3.28 -26.01
CA THR A 384 -32.11 -2.44 -27.19
C THR A 384 -31.97 -3.21 -28.50
N LYS A 385 -31.17 -4.28 -28.55
CA LYS A 385 -31.13 -5.20 -29.71
C LYS A 385 -32.39 -6.06 -29.87
N LYS A 386 -33.15 -6.27 -28.80
CA LYS A 386 -34.31 -7.17 -28.79
C LYS A 386 -35.61 -6.44 -29.09
N ASP A 387 -35.74 -5.17 -28.70
CA ASP A 387 -37.02 -4.47 -28.76
C ASP A 387 -36.84 -2.95 -28.85
N ASP A 388 -37.33 -2.37 -29.95
CA ASP A 388 -37.31 -0.92 -30.20
C ASP A 388 -38.12 -0.12 -29.16
N LEU A 389 -39.12 -0.74 -28.50
CA LEU A 389 -39.89 -0.08 -27.43
C LEU A 389 -39.03 0.23 -26.19
N ILE A 390 -37.94 -0.51 -25.98
CA ILE A 390 -37.01 -0.24 -24.88
C ILE A 390 -36.20 1.02 -25.21
N LEU A 391 -35.77 1.17 -26.46
CA LEU A 391 -35.09 2.37 -26.94
C LEU A 391 -35.99 3.60 -26.83
N GLU A 392 -37.25 3.49 -27.29
CA GLU A 392 -38.25 4.56 -27.21
C GLU A 392 -38.47 5.01 -25.76
N ARG A 393 -38.55 4.08 -24.79
CA ARG A 393 -38.72 4.46 -23.38
C ARG A 393 -37.50 5.16 -22.80
N LEU A 394 -36.30 4.68 -23.10
CA LEU A 394 -35.07 5.30 -22.59
C LEU A 394 -34.96 6.75 -23.07
N GLN A 395 -35.54 7.06 -24.24
CA GLN A 395 -35.62 8.41 -24.79
C GLN A 395 -36.86 9.21 -24.32
N ALA A 396 -37.93 8.53 -23.85
CA ALA A 396 -39.18 9.14 -23.40
C ALA A 396 -39.66 8.58 -22.02
N PRO A 397 -39.05 9.01 -20.90
CA PRO A 397 -39.30 8.45 -19.57
C PRO A 397 -40.66 8.82 -18.95
N ASP A 398 -41.45 9.71 -19.57
CA ASP A 398 -42.68 10.27 -18.95
C ASP A 398 -44.01 9.54 -19.30
N SER A 399 -44.00 8.49 -20.11
CA SER A 399 -45.19 7.64 -20.32
C SER A 399 -45.71 7.00 -19.02
N ALA A 400 -47.03 7.00 -18.83
CA ALA A 400 -47.71 6.39 -17.69
C ALA A 400 -47.53 4.85 -17.65
N LEU A 401 -47.52 4.18 -18.82
CA LEU A 401 -47.36 2.73 -18.90
C LEU A 401 -45.89 2.28 -18.73
N PRO A 402 -45.62 1.30 -17.86
CA PRO A 402 -44.34 0.60 -17.85
C PRO A 402 -44.03 -0.05 -19.21
N VAL A 403 -42.75 -0.13 -19.58
CA VAL A 403 -42.32 -0.73 -20.87
C VAL A 403 -42.84 -2.15 -21.04
N ILE A 404 -42.73 -2.96 -19.98
CA ILE A 404 -43.20 -4.34 -20.01
C ILE A 404 -44.71 -4.44 -20.30
N THR A 405 -45.48 -3.42 -19.90
CA THR A 405 -46.90 -3.30 -20.19
C THR A 405 -47.14 -2.95 -21.65
N LYS A 406 -46.40 -1.97 -22.20
CA LYS A 406 -46.46 -1.64 -23.63
C LYS A 406 -46.08 -2.82 -24.53
N VAL A 407 -45.03 -3.55 -24.18
CA VAL A 407 -44.61 -4.78 -24.88
C VAL A 407 -45.73 -5.80 -24.87
N ASN A 408 -46.35 -6.06 -23.70
CA ASN A 408 -47.47 -6.99 -23.62
C ASN A 408 -48.70 -6.52 -24.42
N ILE A 409 -49.02 -5.21 -24.41
CA ILE A 409 -50.10 -4.64 -25.24
C ILE A 409 -49.79 -4.84 -26.72
N ARG A 410 -48.56 -4.57 -27.17
CA ARG A 410 -48.16 -4.82 -28.55
C ARG A 410 -48.36 -6.30 -28.92
N ASP A 411 -47.77 -7.19 -28.15
CA ASP A 411 -47.66 -8.61 -28.50
C ASP A 411 -49.00 -9.36 -28.34
N GLN A 412 -49.79 -9.02 -27.33
CA GLN A 412 -51.01 -9.75 -26.97
C GLN A 412 -52.29 -9.05 -27.43
N TRP A 413 -52.28 -7.72 -27.55
CA TRP A 413 -53.44 -6.98 -28.04
C TRP A 413 -53.24 -6.56 -29.50
N ASN A 414 -52.29 -5.66 -29.80
CA ASN A 414 -52.16 -5.08 -31.15
C ASN A 414 -51.95 -6.14 -32.24
N MET A 415 -51.14 -7.17 -31.98
CA MET A 415 -50.89 -8.25 -32.94
C MET A 415 -52.08 -9.23 -33.08
N LYS A 416 -52.87 -9.46 -32.03
CA LYS A 416 -53.95 -10.47 -32.05
C LYS A 416 -55.31 -9.90 -32.41
N ILE A 417 -55.56 -8.63 -32.11
CA ILE A 417 -56.86 -7.99 -32.29
C ILE A 417 -57.38 -7.98 -33.74
N PRO A 418 -56.54 -7.90 -34.80
CA PRO A 418 -57.03 -7.96 -36.18
C PRO A 418 -57.73 -9.28 -36.53
N THR A 419 -57.21 -10.40 -36.01
CA THR A 419 -57.81 -11.73 -36.21
C THR A 419 -59.20 -11.80 -35.55
N LEU A 420 -59.32 -11.26 -34.34
CA LEU A 420 -60.58 -11.24 -33.62
C LEU A 420 -61.62 -10.33 -34.29
N LYS A 421 -61.19 -9.14 -34.74
CA LYS A 421 -62.03 -8.22 -35.54
C LYS A 421 -62.53 -8.88 -36.83
N LYS A 422 -61.66 -9.60 -37.54
CA LYS A 422 -62.02 -10.34 -38.76
C LYS A 422 -63.10 -11.39 -38.45
N LYS A 423 -62.92 -12.19 -37.40
CA LYS A 423 -63.87 -13.22 -36.97
C LYS A 423 -65.25 -12.64 -36.68
N LEU A 424 -65.31 -11.51 -35.96
CA LEU A 424 -66.57 -10.83 -35.67
C LEU A 424 -67.21 -10.27 -36.96
N LYS A 425 -66.43 -9.60 -37.81
CA LYS A 425 -66.90 -9.02 -39.09
C LYS A 425 -67.47 -10.07 -40.03
N GLU A 426 -66.87 -11.25 -40.12
CA GLU A 426 -67.39 -12.35 -40.95
C GLU A 426 -68.74 -12.86 -40.42
N ALA A 427 -68.95 -12.85 -39.11
CA ALA A 427 -70.15 -13.37 -38.48
C ALA A 427 -71.32 -12.37 -38.50
N VAL A 428 -71.05 -11.08 -38.33
CA VAL A 428 -72.10 -10.03 -38.26
C VAL A 428 -72.20 -9.17 -39.52
N HIS A 429 -71.35 -9.43 -40.52
CA HIS A 429 -71.28 -8.71 -41.79
C HIS A 429 -71.05 -7.19 -41.67
N ASP A 430 -70.51 -6.74 -40.54
CA ASP A 430 -70.22 -5.34 -40.28
C ASP A 430 -68.89 -5.14 -39.56
N GLU A 431 -68.30 -3.96 -39.69
CA GLU A 431 -67.02 -3.62 -39.08
C GLU A 431 -67.22 -3.00 -37.71
N ILE A 432 -66.79 -3.72 -36.67
CA ILE A 432 -66.90 -3.31 -35.28
C ILE A 432 -65.54 -2.86 -34.75
N GLU A 433 -65.51 -1.67 -34.14
CA GLU A 433 -64.36 -1.10 -33.47
C GLU A 433 -64.30 -1.56 -32.01
N PHE A 434 -63.13 -1.98 -31.56
CA PHE A 434 -62.84 -2.27 -30.15
C PHE A 434 -62.06 -1.11 -29.57
N VAL A 435 -62.62 -0.47 -28.53
CA VAL A 435 -62.08 0.77 -27.95
C VAL A 435 -61.58 0.47 -26.55
N VAL A 436 -60.27 0.69 -26.34
CA VAL A 436 -59.59 0.47 -25.06
C VAL A 436 -58.68 1.65 -24.78
N ASP A 437 -58.84 2.26 -23.61
CA ASP A 437 -57.90 3.24 -23.06
C ASP A 437 -56.95 2.52 -22.08
N PHE A 438 -55.81 2.03 -22.59
CA PHE A 438 -54.88 1.26 -21.78
C PHE A 438 -54.24 2.05 -20.65
N ASP A 439 -54.08 3.37 -20.79
CA ASP A 439 -53.56 4.22 -19.71
C ASP A 439 -54.55 4.25 -18.56
N ASN A 440 -55.83 4.54 -18.84
CA ASN A 440 -56.87 4.54 -17.82
C ASN A 440 -57.09 3.16 -17.20
N VAL A 441 -57.06 2.09 -18.01
CA VAL A 441 -57.18 0.72 -17.49
C VAL A 441 -56.01 0.40 -16.55
N PHE A 442 -54.77 0.72 -16.93
CA PHE A 442 -53.61 0.47 -16.08
C PHE A 442 -53.68 1.25 -14.76
N GLU A 443 -53.96 2.56 -14.81
CA GLU A 443 -54.02 3.40 -13.62
C GLU A 443 -55.17 3.00 -12.69
N THR A 444 -56.36 2.69 -13.25
CA THR A 444 -57.49 2.24 -12.45
C THR A 444 -57.21 0.88 -11.81
N ALA A 445 -56.66 -0.07 -12.55
CA ALA A 445 -56.29 -1.38 -12.02
C ALA A 445 -55.19 -1.28 -10.94
N LYS A 446 -54.22 -0.40 -11.14
CA LYS A 446 -53.13 -0.16 -10.18
C LYS A 446 -53.66 0.41 -8.88
N LYS A 447 -54.54 1.42 -8.95
CA LYS A 447 -55.20 2.03 -7.78
C LYS A 447 -56.04 1.04 -6.96
N ASN A 448 -56.52 -0.03 -7.59
CA ASN A 448 -57.38 -1.04 -6.97
C ASN A 448 -56.67 -2.38 -6.71
N SER A 449 -55.33 -2.45 -6.89
CA SER A 449 -54.54 -3.64 -6.64
C SER A 449 -53.75 -3.54 -5.34
N ASP A 450 -53.68 -4.64 -4.59
CA ASP A 450 -52.90 -4.73 -3.35
C ASP A 450 -51.37 -4.84 -3.59
N ASP A 451 -50.95 -5.11 -4.83
CA ASP A 451 -49.54 -5.36 -5.19
C ASP A 451 -48.92 -4.27 -6.08
N ASP A 452 -49.54 -3.10 -6.16
CA ASP A 452 -49.13 -1.97 -7.03
C ASP A 452 -49.07 -2.38 -8.52
N GLY A 453 -49.95 -3.30 -8.92
CA GLY A 453 -50.11 -3.79 -10.29
C GLY A 453 -49.04 -4.77 -10.76
N LYS A 454 -48.26 -5.36 -9.85
CA LYS A 454 -47.18 -6.31 -10.21
C LYS A 454 -47.69 -7.52 -10.98
N TRP A 455 -48.88 -8.04 -10.67
CA TRP A 455 -49.39 -9.26 -11.30
C TRP A 455 -49.90 -9.05 -12.74
N PHE A 456 -50.43 -7.86 -13.08
CA PHE A 456 -50.98 -7.57 -14.41
C PHE A 456 -50.05 -6.73 -15.30
N LYS A 457 -49.00 -6.08 -14.76
CA LYS A 457 -48.12 -5.20 -15.55
C LYS A 457 -47.53 -5.85 -16.80
N ASN A 458 -47.30 -7.17 -16.80
CA ASN A 458 -46.76 -7.91 -17.94
C ASN A 458 -47.81 -8.74 -18.68
N LYS A 459 -49.11 -8.51 -18.39
CA LYS A 459 -50.26 -9.27 -18.93
C LYS A 459 -51.44 -8.39 -19.33
N LEU A 460 -51.34 -7.06 -19.24
CA LEU A 460 -52.49 -6.18 -19.44
C LEU A 460 -53.16 -6.36 -20.81
N GLY A 461 -52.38 -6.42 -21.89
CA GLY A 461 -52.88 -6.69 -23.24
C GLY A 461 -53.53 -8.06 -23.36
N GLU A 462 -52.93 -9.09 -22.74
CA GLU A 462 -53.46 -10.46 -22.70
C GLU A 462 -54.83 -10.52 -21.98
N ILE A 463 -54.91 -9.88 -20.82
CA ILE A 463 -56.12 -9.84 -19.99
C ILE A 463 -57.26 -9.17 -20.73
N VAL A 464 -57.01 -7.97 -21.29
CA VAL A 464 -58.03 -7.23 -22.04
C VAL A 464 -58.43 -8.00 -23.30
N PHE A 465 -57.47 -8.62 -24.00
CA PHE A 465 -57.77 -9.47 -25.16
C PHE A 465 -58.73 -10.62 -24.80
N ALA A 466 -58.52 -11.29 -23.66
CA ALA A 466 -59.36 -12.40 -23.22
C ALA A 466 -60.84 -12.00 -23.02
N TYR A 467 -61.12 -10.78 -22.54
CA TYR A 467 -62.49 -10.28 -22.43
C TYR A 467 -63.14 -10.12 -23.81
N PHE A 468 -62.46 -9.49 -24.76
CA PHE A 468 -63.01 -9.35 -26.12
C PHE A 468 -63.15 -10.71 -26.80
N GLU A 469 -62.20 -11.62 -26.62
CA GLU A 469 -62.24 -12.95 -27.24
C GLU A 469 -63.47 -13.75 -26.78
N SER A 470 -63.74 -13.77 -25.47
CA SER A 470 -64.91 -14.47 -24.93
C SER A 470 -66.23 -13.80 -25.34
N LEU A 471 -66.30 -12.45 -25.32
CA LEU A 471 -67.50 -11.74 -25.77
C LEU A 471 -67.82 -12.08 -27.24
N VAL A 472 -66.82 -12.01 -28.13
CA VAL A 472 -67.00 -12.36 -29.54
C VAL A 472 -67.44 -13.81 -29.69
N ALA A 473 -66.88 -14.74 -28.92
CA ALA A 473 -67.29 -16.15 -28.96
C ALA A 473 -68.78 -16.33 -28.61
N ASN A 474 -69.30 -15.55 -27.67
CA ASN A 474 -70.72 -15.59 -27.31
C ASN A 474 -71.62 -14.90 -28.35
N ILE A 475 -71.19 -13.78 -28.94
CA ILE A 475 -71.94 -13.09 -30.00
C ILE A 475 -72.12 -14.01 -31.21
N ILE A 476 -71.06 -14.68 -31.66
CA ILE A 476 -71.10 -15.44 -32.91
C ILE A 476 -71.83 -16.78 -32.82
N LYS A 477 -72.19 -17.21 -31.61
CA LYS A 477 -72.69 -18.56 -31.31
C LYS A 477 -74.08 -18.85 -31.89
N ASP A 478 -74.92 -17.83 -32.02
CA ASP A 478 -76.32 -17.97 -32.43
C ASP A 478 -76.70 -16.87 -33.44
N ASP A 479 -77.42 -17.22 -34.49
CA ASP A 479 -77.77 -16.31 -35.59
C ASP A 479 -78.65 -15.14 -35.11
N MET A 480 -79.59 -15.39 -34.19
CA MET A 480 -80.47 -14.34 -33.66
C MET A 480 -79.69 -13.34 -32.79
N VAL A 481 -78.68 -13.81 -32.06
CA VAL A 481 -77.79 -12.94 -31.26
C VAL A 481 -76.99 -12.02 -32.18
N ARG A 482 -76.50 -12.52 -33.32
CA ARG A 482 -75.75 -11.71 -34.30
C ARG A 482 -76.62 -10.64 -34.93
N ASP A 483 -77.84 -10.99 -35.34
CA ASP A 483 -78.76 -10.05 -35.98
C ASP A 483 -79.18 -8.94 -35.00
N ASN A 484 -79.60 -9.31 -33.78
CA ASN A 484 -79.97 -8.34 -32.74
C ASN A 484 -78.78 -7.46 -32.33
N PHE A 485 -77.56 -8.02 -32.27
CA PHE A 485 -76.36 -7.25 -31.95
C PHE A 485 -76.14 -6.09 -32.93
N VAL A 486 -76.27 -6.34 -34.24
CA VAL A 486 -76.10 -5.31 -35.27
C VAL A 486 -77.20 -4.24 -35.18
N ASP A 487 -78.44 -4.66 -34.94
CA ASP A 487 -79.58 -3.73 -34.83
C ASP A 487 -79.48 -2.78 -33.63
N ILE A 488 -78.89 -3.26 -32.53
CA ILE A 488 -78.80 -2.53 -31.27
C ILE A 488 -77.52 -1.71 -31.17
N VAL A 489 -76.37 -2.27 -31.58
CA VAL A 489 -75.04 -1.64 -31.44
C VAL A 489 -74.72 -0.78 -32.66
N LYS A 490 -75.58 0.22 -32.92
CA LYS A 490 -75.53 1.08 -34.12
C LYS A 490 -74.27 1.92 -34.25
N THR A 491 -73.59 2.20 -33.13
CA THR A 491 -72.30 2.92 -33.15
C THR A 491 -71.17 2.07 -33.71
N LYS A 492 -71.35 0.74 -33.77
CA LYS A 492 -70.33 -0.23 -34.15
C LYS A 492 -69.11 -0.21 -33.22
N LYS A 493 -69.30 0.13 -31.95
CA LYS A 493 -68.23 0.21 -30.95
C LYS A 493 -68.49 -0.71 -29.78
N ILE A 494 -67.44 -1.43 -29.37
CA ILE A 494 -67.38 -2.15 -28.11
C ILE A 494 -66.30 -1.51 -27.25
N TYR A 495 -66.69 -0.96 -26.11
CA TYR A 495 -65.80 -0.31 -25.15
C TYR A 495 -65.40 -1.28 -24.04
N PHE A 496 -64.15 -1.18 -23.57
CA PHE A 496 -63.73 -1.80 -22.31
C PHE A 496 -63.54 -0.72 -21.25
N VAL A 497 -64.31 -0.80 -20.16
CA VAL A 497 -64.31 0.21 -19.10
C VAL A 497 -64.35 -0.41 -17.70
N PHE A 498 -63.82 0.32 -16.72
CA PHE A 498 -64.12 0.07 -15.32
C PHE A 498 -65.41 0.78 -14.93
N ASP A 499 -66.24 0.13 -14.11
CA ASP A 499 -67.49 0.69 -13.61
C ASP A 499 -67.75 0.24 -12.15
N ASP A 500 -67.91 1.22 -11.25
CA ASP A 500 -68.16 1.00 -9.81
C ASP A 500 -69.56 0.42 -9.52
N GLU A 501 -70.47 0.47 -10.50
CA GLU A 501 -71.80 -0.13 -10.41
C GLU A 501 -71.76 -1.66 -10.54
N VAL A 502 -70.70 -2.21 -11.16
CA VAL A 502 -70.53 -3.66 -11.31
C VAL A 502 -70.14 -4.26 -9.94
N LYS A 503 -71.10 -4.94 -9.31
CA LYS A 503 -70.92 -5.57 -7.98
C LYS A 503 -70.30 -6.96 -8.04
N ASP A 504 -70.31 -7.60 -9.20
CA ASP A 504 -69.66 -8.88 -9.48
C ASP A 504 -68.36 -8.67 -10.29
N TYR A 505 -67.81 -9.71 -10.92
CA TYR A 505 -66.55 -9.61 -11.66
C TYR A 505 -66.62 -8.68 -12.87
N ASN A 506 -67.59 -8.93 -13.74
CA ASN A 506 -67.77 -8.23 -15.02
C ASN A 506 -69.20 -8.42 -15.54
N ASP A 507 -69.68 -7.48 -16.34
CA ASP A 507 -70.92 -7.61 -17.10
C ASP A 507 -70.82 -6.89 -18.45
N ILE A 508 -71.91 -6.91 -19.21
CA ILE A 508 -72.07 -6.13 -20.43
C ILE A 508 -73.28 -5.22 -20.34
N LEU A 509 -73.18 -4.05 -20.94
CA LEU A 509 -74.25 -3.06 -20.99
C LEU A 509 -74.33 -2.45 -22.39
N VAL A 510 -75.54 -2.41 -22.97
CA VAL A 510 -75.79 -1.53 -24.11
C VAL A 510 -76.18 -0.16 -23.60
N LYS A 511 -75.42 0.86 -24.00
CA LYS A 511 -75.70 2.26 -23.67
C LYS A 511 -75.36 3.13 -24.88
N ASP A 512 -76.24 4.07 -25.19
CA ASP A 512 -76.04 5.02 -26.31
C ASP A 512 -75.79 4.33 -27.66
N ASN A 513 -76.41 3.17 -27.88
CA ASN A 513 -76.20 2.28 -29.05
C ASN A 513 -74.76 1.76 -29.20
N ALA A 514 -73.99 1.69 -28.13
CA ALA A 514 -72.69 1.03 -28.03
C ALA A 514 -72.75 -0.10 -27.00
N LEU A 515 -71.89 -1.11 -27.15
CA LEU A 515 -71.75 -2.17 -26.16
C LEU A 515 -70.55 -1.87 -25.26
N TYR A 516 -70.72 -2.02 -23.95
CA TYR A 516 -69.67 -1.85 -22.96
C TYR A 516 -69.39 -3.18 -22.29
N ILE A 517 -68.15 -3.65 -22.34
CA ILE A 517 -67.60 -4.61 -21.39
C ILE A 517 -67.26 -3.80 -20.14
N ARG A 518 -67.97 -4.04 -19.05
CA ARG A 518 -67.76 -3.36 -17.78
C ARG A 518 -67.12 -4.31 -16.79
N VAL A 519 -66.05 -3.86 -16.15
CA VAL A 519 -65.32 -4.65 -15.16
C VAL A 519 -65.35 -3.90 -13.84
N GLY A 520 -65.63 -4.60 -12.73
CA GLY A 520 -65.52 -3.99 -11.41
C GLY A 520 -64.05 -3.64 -11.11
N PRO A 521 -63.72 -2.49 -10.50
CA PRO A 521 -62.33 -2.03 -10.34
C PRO A 521 -61.37 -3.03 -9.67
N LYS A 522 -61.89 -3.93 -8.84
CA LYS A 522 -61.11 -4.95 -8.11
C LYS A 522 -61.00 -6.29 -8.84
N TYR A 523 -61.65 -6.44 -9.99
CA TYR A 523 -61.88 -7.74 -10.62
C TYR A 523 -61.26 -7.85 -12.02
N LEU A 524 -60.32 -6.97 -12.37
CA LEU A 524 -59.59 -7.07 -13.64
C LEU A 524 -59.03 -8.49 -13.81
N GLY A 525 -59.32 -9.10 -14.96
CA GLY A 525 -58.84 -10.44 -15.32
C GLY A 525 -59.52 -11.59 -14.58
N THR A 526 -60.43 -11.31 -13.64
CA THR A 526 -61.19 -12.36 -12.96
C THR A 526 -62.39 -12.74 -13.82
N ASN A 527 -62.52 -14.04 -14.10
CA ASN A 527 -63.61 -14.62 -14.90
C ASN A 527 -63.81 -13.91 -16.27
N SER A 528 -62.71 -13.48 -16.90
CA SER A 528 -62.75 -12.86 -18.23
C SER A 528 -63.31 -13.81 -19.31
N SER A 529 -63.19 -15.12 -19.11
CA SER A 529 -63.79 -16.14 -19.98
C SER A 529 -65.31 -16.18 -19.93
N ASN A 530 -65.96 -15.59 -18.92
CA ASN A 530 -67.41 -15.65 -18.77
C ASN A 530 -68.14 -14.46 -19.39
N ILE A 531 -67.43 -13.43 -19.85
CA ILE A 531 -68.07 -12.21 -20.38
C ILE A 531 -68.97 -12.53 -21.59
N GLY A 532 -70.16 -11.92 -21.61
CA GLY A 532 -71.15 -12.12 -22.68
C GLY A 532 -71.98 -13.40 -22.56
N TYR A 533 -71.87 -14.17 -21.46
CA TYR A 533 -72.75 -15.34 -21.24
C TYR A 533 -74.24 -14.97 -21.21
N ASN A 534 -74.56 -13.74 -20.79
CA ASN A 534 -75.90 -13.16 -20.71
C ASN A 534 -76.21 -12.22 -21.89
N ILE A 535 -75.51 -12.34 -23.03
CA ILE A 535 -75.70 -11.46 -24.19
C ILE A 535 -77.14 -11.45 -24.71
N ILE A 536 -77.87 -12.57 -24.59
CA ILE A 536 -79.28 -12.69 -24.99
C ILE A 536 -80.20 -11.84 -24.10
N ASP A 537 -79.86 -11.67 -22.81
CA ASP A 537 -80.67 -10.87 -21.89
C ASP A 537 -80.42 -9.36 -22.06
N VAL A 538 -79.33 -8.99 -22.74
CA VAL A 538 -78.85 -7.61 -22.89
C VAL A 538 -79.16 -7.04 -24.28
N LEU A 539 -79.23 -7.89 -25.30
CA LEU A 539 -79.69 -7.55 -26.66
C LEU A 539 -81.20 -7.75 -26.76
#